data_AF-A0A397UFW4-F1
#
_entry.id   AF-A0A397UFW4-F1
#
_cell.length_a   1.000
_cell.length_b   1.000
_cell.length_c   1.000
_cell.angle_alpha   90.00
_cell.angle_beta   90.00
_cell.angle_gamma   90.00
#
_symmetry.space_group_name_H-M   'P 1'
#
loop_
_entity.id
_entity.type
_entity.pdbx_description
1 polymer ?
#
loop_
_entity_poly.entity_id
_entity_poly.type
_entity_poly.pdbx_seq_one_letter_code
_entity_poly.pdbx_strand_id
1 'polypeptide(L)'
;MVCGEHGTGKTTLTRIASSEVEHGVIYIDVPANFNKLGEAFGKAINFTFEESISFTGQLMRKILGETNTNDKLKISEWERAMDAFKRASAVYKTKHNKPPVIIYDNLSRLVHINPEILDILQDDAKDNADDRKYIAVFVSNEGDVPRRISVSANRVFGSIIYRHIYKSIFFYLARSSWLRAEEPIEIGDLSREESLNYLINKRGIKTVKEGKVDTTEAEKLFDLVGGRIVDLKSIADKYLKRIPIEVIEYKILTKVEDKFRTAKLLETHKHHEVGKRIISVLLVSKELSRIAFEKFFDKPEQAIEILGSNVFAYHPEKNTVTFQSRSVERYIQKNASIFIN
;
A
#
# COMPACT_ATOMS: atom_id res chain seq x y z
N MET A 1 1.73 9.72 6.19
CA MET A 1 1.73 8.32 5.66
C MET A 1 2.44 8.34 4.31
N VAL A 2 3.18 7.29 3.94
CA VAL A 2 3.72 7.12 2.58
C VAL A 2 2.91 6.04 1.85
N CYS A 3 2.34 6.38 0.71
CA CYS A 3 1.52 5.47 -0.07
C CYS A 3 1.77 5.60 -1.56
N GLY A 4 1.00 4.87 -2.34
CA GLY A 4 1.18 4.76 -3.79
C GLY A 4 1.19 3.30 -4.20
N GLU A 5 1.07 3.08 -5.48
CA GLU A 5 0.80 1.76 -6.00
C GLU A 5 2.02 0.81 -5.92
N HIS A 6 1.78 -0.49 -6.05
CA HIS A 6 2.88 -1.45 -5.99
C HIS A 6 3.91 -1.18 -7.11
N GLY A 7 5.19 -1.17 -6.74
CA GLY A 7 6.29 -1.01 -7.71
C GLY A 7 6.65 0.42 -8.09
N THR A 8 6.13 1.44 -7.41
CA THR A 8 6.50 2.86 -7.63
C THR A 8 7.81 3.28 -6.94
N GLY A 9 8.37 2.45 -6.06
CA GLY A 9 9.66 2.72 -5.40
C GLY A 9 9.59 3.25 -3.96
N LYS A 10 8.40 3.23 -3.33
CA LYS A 10 8.17 3.67 -1.93
C LYS A 10 9.24 3.21 -0.93
N THR A 11 9.46 1.90 -0.83
CA THR A 11 10.46 1.30 0.06
C THR A 11 11.86 1.81 -0.22
N THR A 12 12.23 1.94 -1.49
CA THR A 12 13.55 2.44 -1.89
C THR A 12 13.74 3.90 -1.46
N LEU A 13 12.77 4.77 -1.78
CA LEU A 13 12.83 6.19 -1.42
C LEU A 13 12.81 6.38 0.10
N THR A 14 11.97 5.64 0.81
CA THR A 14 11.90 5.70 2.28
C THR A 14 13.23 5.30 2.92
N ARG A 15 13.89 4.24 2.40
CA ARG A 15 15.20 3.81 2.90
C ARG A 15 16.30 4.84 2.63
N ILE A 16 16.31 5.45 1.44
CA ILE A 16 17.27 6.52 1.11
C ILE A 16 17.07 7.69 2.06
N ALA A 17 15.84 8.20 2.18
CA ALA A 17 15.51 9.30 3.09
C ALA A 17 15.87 8.95 4.56
N SER A 18 15.62 7.71 4.98
CA SER A 18 15.98 7.24 6.33
C SER A 18 17.49 7.26 6.56
N SER A 19 18.30 6.93 5.54
CA SER A 19 19.76 6.90 5.65
C SER A 19 20.38 8.30 5.66
N GLU A 20 19.69 9.29 5.11
CA GLU A 20 20.09 10.71 5.17
C GLU A 20 19.80 11.32 6.56
N VAL A 21 18.83 10.76 7.29
CA VAL A 21 18.59 11.10 8.69
C VAL A 21 19.63 10.38 9.54
N GLU A 22 20.74 11.05 9.84
CA GLU A 22 21.91 10.46 10.54
C GLU A 22 21.56 9.59 11.77
N HIS A 23 20.63 10.07 12.62
CA HIS A 23 20.29 9.41 13.89
C HIS A 23 18.80 9.50 14.22
N GLY A 24 18.30 8.44 14.85
CA GLY A 24 16.95 8.39 15.44
C GLY A 24 15.88 7.79 14.54
N VAL A 25 16.24 7.08 13.48
CA VAL A 25 15.28 6.33 12.65
C VAL A 25 15.32 4.85 12.99
N ILE A 26 14.17 4.29 13.29
CA ILE A 26 13.94 2.85 13.46
C ILE A 26 13.10 2.39 12.28
N TYR A 27 13.63 1.46 11.51
CA TYR A 27 12.99 0.97 10.29
C TYR A 27 12.57 -0.49 10.48
N ILE A 28 11.28 -0.76 10.35
CA ILE A 28 10.66 -2.07 10.52
C ILE A 28 10.06 -2.49 9.19
N ASP A 29 10.63 -3.52 8.57
CA ASP A 29 10.01 -4.21 7.42
C ASP A 29 9.06 -5.28 7.95
N VAL A 30 7.74 -5.07 7.79
CA VAL A 30 6.73 -6.02 8.26
C VAL A 30 6.88 -7.34 7.51
N PRO A 31 7.18 -8.46 8.19
CA PRO A 31 7.43 -9.73 7.51
C PRO A 31 6.15 -10.32 6.92
N ALA A 32 6.29 -11.12 5.86
CA ALA A 32 5.17 -11.90 5.31
C ALA A 32 4.68 -13.01 6.25
N ASN A 33 5.58 -13.55 7.08
CA ASN A 33 5.21 -14.47 8.16
C ASN A 33 5.05 -13.68 9.45
N PHE A 34 3.81 -13.55 9.93
CA PHE A 34 3.47 -12.82 11.14
C PHE A 34 4.24 -13.27 12.39
N ASN A 35 4.55 -14.56 12.51
CA ASN A 35 5.33 -15.08 13.65
C ASN A 35 6.71 -14.44 13.80
N LYS A 36 7.20 -13.74 12.77
CA LYS A 36 8.48 -13.03 12.78
C LYS A 36 8.34 -11.54 13.09
N LEU A 37 7.14 -11.03 13.36
CA LEU A 37 6.92 -9.61 13.62
C LEU A 37 7.66 -9.15 14.89
N GLY A 38 7.59 -9.94 15.98
CA GLY A 38 8.34 -9.69 17.21
C GLY A 38 9.85 -9.64 16.95
N GLU A 39 10.39 -10.65 16.27
CA GLU A 39 11.80 -10.71 15.85
C GLU A 39 12.22 -9.48 15.02
N ALA A 40 11.42 -9.10 14.01
CA ALA A 40 11.70 -7.95 13.16
C ALA A 40 11.72 -6.64 13.97
N PHE A 41 10.76 -6.47 14.88
CA PHE A 41 10.69 -5.31 15.77
C PHE A 41 11.89 -5.28 16.71
N GLY A 42 12.14 -6.37 17.42
CA GLY A 42 13.26 -6.51 18.36
C GLY A 42 14.59 -6.22 17.69
N LYS A 43 14.84 -6.79 16.50
CA LYS A 43 16.04 -6.51 15.72
C LYS A 43 16.18 -5.03 15.35
N ALA A 44 15.08 -4.37 14.95
CA ALA A 44 15.11 -2.96 14.56
C ALA A 44 15.47 -2.01 15.71
N ILE A 45 15.13 -2.38 16.95
CA ILE A 45 15.46 -1.59 18.15
C ILE A 45 16.61 -2.19 18.98
N ASN A 46 17.32 -3.19 18.46
CA ASN A 46 18.35 -3.95 19.17
C ASN A 46 17.88 -4.47 20.55
N PHE A 47 16.67 -4.99 20.61
CA PHE A 47 16.01 -5.53 21.79
C PHE A 47 16.01 -7.05 21.76
N THR A 48 16.58 -7.64 22.79
CA THR A 48 16.55 -9.09 23.02
C THR A 48 15.36 -9.43 23.90
N PHE A 49 14.49 -10.31 23.40
CA PHE A 49 13.44 -10.90 24.21
C PHE A 49 14.09 -11.88 25.19
N GLU A 50 14.29 -11.47 26.43
CA GLU A 50 14.54 -12.44 27.50
C GLU A 50 13.28 -13.32 27.60
N GLU A 51 13.44 -14.61 27.30
CA GLU A 51 12.45 -15.65 27.57
C GLU A 51 12.33 -15.83 29.09
N SER A 52 11.65 -14.91 29.77
CA SER A 52 11.19 -15.17 31.13
C SER A 52 10.01 -16.13 31.08
N ILE A 53 10.27 -17.41 30.78
CA ILE A 53 9.27 -18.48 30.87
C ILE A 53 8.81 -18.70 32.33
N SER A 54 9.48 -18.17 33.37
CA SER A 54 9.37 -18.78 34.70
C SER A 54 8.37 -18.21 35.72
N PHE A 55 7.68 -17.08 35.53
CA PHE A 55 6.71 -16.62 36.56
C PHE A 55 5.29 -16.38 36.05
N THR A 56 5.11 -15.56 35.01
CA THR A 56 3.80 -15.28 34.43
C THR A 56 3.22 -16.49 33.69
N GLY A 57 4.04 -17.27 32.99
CA GLY A 57 3.61 -18.52 32.34
C GLY A 57 3.19 -19.60 33.33
N GLN A 58 3.89 -19.73 34.47
CA GLN A 58 3.52 -20.64 35.55
C GLN A 58 2.27 -20.18 36.31
N LEU A 59 2.14 -18.87 36.56
CA LEU A 59 0.98 -18.29 37.25
C LEU A 59 -0.30 -18.37 36.40
N MET A 60 -0.22 -18.11 35.09
CA MET A 60 -1.36 -18.21 34.16
C MET A 60 -1.83 -19.64 33.98
N ARG A 61 -0.91 -20.63 33.93
CA ARG A 61 -1.26 -22.06 33.95
C ARG A 61 -2.03 -22.46 35.22
N LYS A 62 -1.69 -21.84 36.36
CA LYS A 62 -2.31 -22.12 37.65
C LYS A 62 -3.68 -21.46 37.83
N ILE A 63 -3.94 -20.34 37.16
CA ILE A 63 -5.18 -19.56 37.33
C ILE A 63 -6.23 -19.86 36.24
N LEU A 64 -5.85 -20.13 34.99
CA LEU A 64 -6.78 -20.14 33.85
C LEU A 64 -7.00 -21.50 33.17
N GLY A 65 -6.33 -22.57 33.61
CA GLY A 65 -6.38 -23.88 32.94
C GLY A 65 -5.66 -23.88 31.58
N GLU A 66 -5.19 -25.06 31.15
CA GLU A 66 -4.40 -25.20 29.93
C GLU A 66 -5.14 -24.68 28.69
N THR A 67 -4.68 -23.55 28.18
CA THR A 67 -4.97 -23.10 26.82
C THR A 67 -3.64 -23.04 26.07
N ASN A 68 -3.62 -23.51 24.82
CA ASN A 68 -2.43 -23.63 23.98
C ASN A 68 -1.55 -22.37 24.06
N THR A 69 -0.46 -22.49 24.81
CA THR A 69 0.37 -21.37 25.29
C THR A 69 1.15 -20.67 24.19
N ASN A 70 1.36 -21.34 23.05
CA ASN A 70 2.27 -20.87 22.00
C ASN A 70 1.72 -19.70 21.17
N ASP A 71 0.40 -19.57 21.03
CA ASP A 71 -0.21 -18.49 20.24
C ASP A 71 -0.44 -17.22 21.06
N LYS A 72 -0.73 -17.34 22.37
CA LYS A 72 -0.82 -16.18 23.29
C LYS A 72 0.54 -15.54 23.58
N LEU A 73 1.62 -16.32 23.60
CA LEU A 73 2.98 -15.82 23.89
C LEU A 73 3.54 -14.94 22.76
N LYS A 74 3.23 -15.23 21.50
CA LYS A 74 3.75 -14.46 20.34
C LYS A 74 3.09 -13.09 20.15
N ILE A 75 1.86 -12.93 20.61
CA ILE A 75 1.19 -11.62 20.65
C ILE A 75 1.94 -10.66 21.60
N SER A 76 2.72 -11.16 22.58
CA SER A 76 3.44 -10.34 23.57
C SER A 76 4.80 -9.78 23.15
N GLU A 77 5.47 -10.31 22.12
CA GLU A 77 6.85 -9.89 21.79
C GLU A 77 6.89 -8.50 21.16
N TRP A 78 6.13 -8.27 20.10
CA TRP A 78 6.12 -6.98 19.43
C TRP A 78 5.52 -5.87 20.32
N GLU A 79 4.56 -6.20 21.20
CA GLU A 79 4.02 -5.27 22.21
C GLU A 79 5.10 -4.86 23.22
N ARG A 80 5.86 -5.83 23.76
CA ARG A 80 7.00 -5.54 24.66
C ARG A 80 8.06 -4.67 23.97
N ALA A 81 8.33 -4.94 22.70
CA ALA A 81 9.26 -4.16 21.90
C ALA A 81 8.74 -2.73 21.68
N MET A 82 7.44 -2.56 21.43
CA MET A 82 6.78 -1.25 21.31
C MET A 82 6.88 -0.46 22.62
N ASP A 83 6.58 -1.07 23.77
CA ASP A 83 6.69 -0.42 25.07
C ASP A 83 8.12 -0.01 25.42
N ALA A 84 9.10 -0.85 25.08
CA ALA A 84 10.51 -0.52 25.19
C ALA A 84 10.87 0.68 24.31
N PHE A 85 10.42 0.68 23.05
CA PHE A 85 10.60 1.78 22.11
C PHE A 85 9.99 3.09 22.60
N LYS A 86 8.75 3.07 23.13
CA LYS A 86 8.07 4.26 23.66
C LYS A 86 8.83 4.89 24.83
N ARG A 87 9.34 4.07 25.75
CA ARG A 87 10.19 4.53 26.86
C ARG A 87 11.50 5.12 26.36
N ALA A 88 12.17 4.44 25.42
CA ALA A 88 13.40 4.94 24.81
C ALA A 88 13.18 6.25 24.04
N SER A 89 12.03 6.41 23.39
CA SER A 89 11.68 7.61 22.61
C SER A 89 11.53 8.85 23.48
N ALA A 90 10.94 8.72 24.67
CA ALA A 90 10.87 9.83 25.62
C ALA A 90 12.27 10.31 26.04
N VAL A 91 13.17 9.38 26.36
CA VAL A 91 14.57 9.68 26.71
C VAL A 91 15.31 10.31 25.52
N TYR A 92 15.18 9.73 24.33
CA TYR A 92 15.80 10.24 23.11
C TYR A 92 15.36 11.68 22.82
N LYS A 93 14.06 11.95 22.90
CA LYS A 93 13.50 13.29 22.68
C LYS A 93 14.08 14.32 23.66
N THR A 94 14.16 13.99 24.95
CA THR A 94 14.78 14.87 25.95
C THR A 94 16.25 15.14 25.65
N LYS A 95 17.00 14.12 25.20
CA LYS A 95 18.43 14.25 24.92
C LYS A 95 18.74 15.02 23.65
N HIS A 96 17.94 14.84 22.59
CA HIS A 96 18.22 15.36 21.26
C HIS A 96 17.32 16.52 20.84
N ASN A 97 16.37 16.92 21.69
CA ASN A 97 15.34 17.93 21.42
C ASN A 97 14.54 17.66 20.11
N LYS A 98 14.51 16.40 19.67
CA LYS A 98 13.76 15.91 18.51
C LYS A 98 13.27 14.49 18.77
N PRO A 99 12.00 14.17 18.46
CA PRO A 99 11.50 12.80 18.59
C PRO A 99 12.22 11.86 17.60
N PRO A 100 12.40 10.58 17.94
CA PRO A 100 12.82 9.58 16.95
C PRO A 100 11.67 9.28 15.99
N VAL A 101 12.01 8.71 14.83
CA VAL A 101 11.07 8.28 13.81
C VAL A 101 11.02 6.75 13.78
N ILE A 102 9.83 6.17 13.82
CA ILE A 102 9.60 4.75 13.57
C ILE A 102 8.87 4.57 12.24
N ILE A 103 9.41 3.73 11.38
CA ILE A 103 8.90 3.48 10.04
C ILE A 103 8.42 2.03 9.99
N TYR A 104 7.14 1.85 9.64
CA TYR A 104 6.56 0.54 9.38
C TYR A 104 6.37 0.38 7.87
N ASP A 105 7.24 -0.40 7.22
CA ASP A 105 7.15 -0.71 5.80
C ASP A 105 6.39 -2.01 5.53
N ASN A 106 5.79 -2.12 4.35
CA ASN A 106 4.99 -3.25 3.90
C ASN A 106 3.76 -3.55 4.78
N LEU A 107 3.15 -2.53 5.39
CA LEU A 107 1.98 -2.68 6.27
C LEU A 107 0.76 -3.33 5.62
N SER A 108 0.63 -3.24 4.30
CA SER A 108 -0.47 -3.91 3.58
C SER A 108 -0.49 -5.42 3.83
N ARG A 109 0.65 -6.03 4.22
CA ARG A 109 0.71 -7.43 4.66
C ARG A 109 -0.15 -7.70 5.90
N LEU A 110 -0.24 -6.75 6.85
CA LEU A 110 -1.05 -6.90 8.06
C LEU A 110 -2.54 -6.91 7.77
N VAL A 111 -3.00 -6.18 6.75
CA VAL A 111 -4.41 -6.11 6.36
C VAL A 111 -5.00 -7.49 6.08
N HIS A 112 -4.20 -8.38 5.48
CA HIS A 112 -4.63 -9.72 5.11
C HIS A 112 -4.35 -10.78 6.19
N ILE A 113 -3.33 -10.57 7.03
CA ILE A 113 -2.87 -11.58 8.00
C ILE A 113 -3.51 -11.36 9.37
N ASN A 114 -3.35 -10.16 9.93
CA ASN A 114 -3.92 -9.81 11.23
C ASN A 114 -4.31 -8.33 11.24
N PRO A 115 -5.56 -8.03 10.86
CA PRO A 115 -6.06 -6.67 10.83
C PRO A 115 -6.00 -5.92 12.18
N GLU A 116 -6.09 -6.62 13.31
CA GLU A 116 -6.16 -6.01 14.64
C GLU A 116 -4.85 -5.33 15.03
N ILE A 117 -3.71 -5.86 14.58
CA ILE A 117 -2.40 -5.27 14.87
C ILE A 117 -2.24 -3.93 14.18
N LEU A 118 -2.73 -3.83 12.94
CA LEU A 118 -2.75 -2.55 12.25
C LEU A 118 -3.58 -1.53 13.03
N ASP A 119 -4.71 -1.95 13.60
CA ASP A 119 -5.58 -1.10 14.40
C ASP A 119 -4.85 -0.65 15.68
N ILE A 120 -4.14 -1.55 16.37
CA ILE A 120 -3.32 -1.22 17.56
C ILE A 120 -2.19 -0.25 17.22
N LEU A 121 -1.43 -0.49 16.14
CA LEU A 121 -0.34 0.41 15.72
C LEU A 121 -0.86 1.80 15.37
N GLN A 122 -2.06 1.90 14.82
CA GLN A 122 -2.70 3.17 14.50
C GLN A 122 -3.20 3.90 15.74
N ASP A 123 -3.85 3.19 16.66
CA ASP A 123 -4.29 3.76 17.94
C ASP A 123 -3.09 4.27 18.74
N ASP A 124 -1.98 3.51 18.79
CA ASP A 124 -0.76 3.96 19.47
C ASP A 124 -0.14 5.20 18.80
N ALA A 125 -0.07 5.23 17.47
CA ALA A 125 0.43 6.39 16.73
C ALA A 125 -0.45 7.63 16.95
N LYS A 126 -1.77 7.43 17.06
CA LYS A 126 -2.74 8.48 17.35
C LYS A 126 -2.53 9.05 18.75
N ASP A 127 -2.44 8.21 19.78
CA ASP A 127 -2.18 8.66 21.16
C ASP A 127 -0.83 9.36 21.25
N ASN A 128 0.19 8.82 20.57
CA ASN A 128 1.50 9.45 20.49
C ASN A 128 1.51 10.78 19.73
N ALA A 129 0.58 11.05 18.80
CA ALA A 129 0.50 12.36 18.15
C ALA A 129 0.18 13.49 19.15
N ASP A 130 -0.51 13.19 20.25
CA ASP A 130 -0.73 14.13 21.36
C ASP A 130 0.53 14.25 22.25
N ASP A 131 1.10 13.11 22.65
CA ASP A 131 2.28 13.06 23.52
C ASP A 131 3.58 13.55 22.84
N ARG A 132 3.62 13.46 21.51
CA ARG A 132 4.74 13.76 20.61
C ARG A 132 6.04 13.05 21.03
N LYS A 133 5.98 11.81 21.55
CA LYS A 133 7.18 11.08 22.01
C LYS A 133 8.03 10.60 20.84
N TYR A 134 7.40 10.17 19.76
CA TYR A 134 8.04 9.74 18.51
C TYR A 134 7.24 10.20 17.28
N ILE A 135 7.73 9.95 16.07
CA ILE A 135 6.99 10.14 14.81
C ILE A 135 6.75 8.77 14.19
N ALA A 136 5.51 8.44 13.84
CA ALA A 136 5.16 7.20 13.14
C ALA A 136 5.04 7.44 11.63
N VAL A 137 5.75 6.66 10.83
CA VAL A 137 5.60 6.65 9.36
C VAL A 137 5.10 5.30 8.92
N PHE A 138 3.87 5.28 8.40
CA PHE A 138 3.29 4.09 7.80
C PHE A 138 3.56 4.09 6.29
N VAL A 139 4.22 3.05 5.77
CA VAL A 139 4.42 2.82 4.34
C VAL A 139 3.55 1.66 3.86
N SER A 140 2.65 1.93 2.91
CA SER A 140 1.71 0.95 2.40
C SER A 140 1.53 1.03 0.90
N ASN A 141 1.16 -0.09 0.28
CA ASN A 141 0.57 -0.05 -1.05
C ASN A 141 -0.79 0.66 -1.01
N GLU A 142 -1.16 1.20 -2.17
CA GLU A 142 -2.36 1.98 -2.35
C GLU A 142 -3.63 1.21 -1.94
N GLY A 143 -4.37 1.89 -1.09
CA GLY A 143 -5.69 1.53 -0.61
C GLY A 143 -5.83 0.33 0.33
N ASP A 144 -4.86 -0.56 0.56
CA ASP A 144 -5.09 -1.61 1.58
C ASP A 144 -5.18 -1.00 2.98
N VAL A 145 -4.21 -0.18 3.34
CA VAL A 145 -4.17 0.54 4.62
C VAL A 145 -4.94 1.86 4.55
N PRO A 146 -4.79 2.73 3.52
CA PRO A 146 -5.57 3.97 3.42
C PRO A 146 -7.09 3.74 3.34
N ARG A 147 -7.56 2.74 2.56
CA ARG A 147 -9.02 2.45 2.51
C ARG A 147 -9.46 1.98 3.88
N ARG A 148 -8.75 1.05 4.52
CA ARG A 148 -9.13 0.50 5.82
C ARG A 148 -9.13 1.56 6.92
N ILE A 149 -8.14 2.45 6.95
CA ILE A 149 -8.10 3.61 7.84
C ILE A 149 -9.30 4.54 7.60
N SER A 150 -9.67 4.76 6.33
CA SER A 150 -10.85 5.56 5.97
C SER A 150 -12.19 4.83 6.18
N VAL A 151 -12.20 3.49 6.27
CA VAL A 151 -13.38 2.60 6.28
C VAL A 151 -13.67 2.01 7.66
N SER A 152 -12.79 2.14 8.65
CA SER A 152 -13.04 1.74 10.06
C SER A 152 -14.27 2.43 10.70
N ALA A 153 -15.00 3.27 9.97
CA ALA A 153 -16.33 3.77 10.32
C ALA A 153 -17.50 2.80 10.04
N ASN A 154 -17.36 1.74 9.24
CA ASN A 154 -18.49 0.93 8.75
C ASN A 154 -18.50 -0.56 9.11
N ARG A 155 -17.49 -1.09 9.82
CA ARG A 155 -17.31 -2.55 9.96
C ARG A 155 -17.91 -3.21 11.20
N VAL A 156 -18.72 -2.49 11.99
CA VAL A 156 -19.54 -3.11 13.03
C VAL A 156 -20.98 -2.68 12.79
N PHE A 157 -21.90 -3.64 12.79
CA PHE A 157 -23.34 -3.52 12.57
C PHE A 157 -23.85 -3.70 11.14
N GLY A 158 -23.76 -4.96 10.69
CA GLY A 158 -24.91 -5.56 10.05
C GLY A 158 -26.09 -5.61 11.04
N SER A 159 -27.18 -4.96 10.66
CA SER A 159 -28.54 -5.02 11.22
C SER A 159 -28.92 -4.02 12.33
N ILE A 160 -30.01 -3.30 12.00
CA ILE A 160 -31.04 -2.69 12.86
C ILE A 160 -30.83 -1.20 13.24
N ILE A 161 -31.50 -0.35 12.45
CA ILE A 161 -32.12 0.95 12.79
C ILE A 161 -31.30 2.22 12.47
N TYR A 162 -31.59 2.68 11.26
CA TYR A 162 -31.32 3.96 10.60
C TYR A 162 -31.86 5.24 11.33
N ARG A 163 -31.87 5.33 12.67
CA ARG A 163 -32.65 6.40 13.33
C ARG A 163 -31.96 7.35 14.31
N HIS A 164 -30.65 7.28 14.56
CA HIS A 164 -29.91 8.21 15.46
C HIS A 164 -28.64 8.82 14.81
N ILE A 165 -28.73 9.10 13.51
CA ILE A 165 -27.62 9.06 12.54
C ILE A 165 -26.50 10.12 12.67
N TYR A 166 -26.61 11.20 13.44
CA TYR A 166 -25.57 12.26 13.37
C TYR A 166 -24.67 12.45 14.61
N LYS A 167 -24.93 11.79 15.74
CA LYS A 167 -24.02 11.84 16.91
C LYS A 167 -22.98 10.72 16.94
N SER A 168 -23.26 9.59 16.30
CA SER A 168 -22.33 8.45 16.26
C SER A 168 -21.27 8.56 15.15
N ILE A 169 -21.57 9.21 14.02
CA ILE A 169 -20.58 9.43 12.94
C ILE A 169 -19.38 10.24 13.45
N PHE A 170 -19.61 11.21 14.35
CA PHE A 170 -18.55 12.03 14.95
C PHE A 170 -17.60 11.21 15.84
N PHE A 171 -18.08 10.15 16.50
CA PHE A 171 -17.28 9.32 17.40
C PHE A 171 -16.47 8.24 16.67
N TYR A 172 -16.93 7.79 15.49
CA TYR A 172 -16.23 6.78 14.67
C TYR A 172 -15.17 7.37 13.74
N LEU A 173 -15.36 8.60 13.25
CA LEU A 173 -14.29 9.37 12.60
C LEU A 173 -13.13 9.65 13.59
N ALA A 174 -13.45 9.82 14.87
CA ALA A 174 -12.49 10.11 15.94
C ALA A 174 -11.54 8.96 16.32
N ARG A 175 -11.66 7.76 15.73
CA ARG A 175 -10.72 6.63 15.95
C ARG A 175 -9.59 6.51 14.95
N SER A 176 -9.64 7.18 13.79
CA SER A 176 -8.57 7.04 12.81
C SER A 176 -7.35 7.88 13.18
N SER A 177 -6.15 7.29 13.18
CA SER A 177 -4.87 8.02 13.18
C SER A 177 -4.79 9.04 12.03
N TRP A 178 -5.63 8.88 11.00
CA TRP A 178 -5.76 9.77 9.86
C TRP A 178 -6.11 11.21 10.20
N LEU A 179 -7.00 11.44 11.17
CA LEU A 179 -7.36 12.81 11.58
C LEU A 179 -6.19 13.58 12.20
N ARG A 180 -5.21 12.84 12.73
CA ARG A 180 -3.98 13.39 13.32
C ARG A 180 -2.77 13.19 12.43
N ALA A 181 -2.96 12.55 11.27
CA ALA A 181 -1.91 12.33 10.31
C ALA A 181 -1.72 13.60 9.48
N GLU A 182 -0.47 13.87 9.12
CA GLU A 182 -0.19 14.78 8.02
C GLU A 182 -0.70 14.21 6.70
N GLU A 183 -0.83 15.10 5.71
CA GLU A 183 -1.23 14.74 4.35
C GLU A 183 -0.39 13.56 3.83
N PRO A 184 -1.01 12.56 3.19
CA PRO A 184 -0.29 11.43 2.64
C PRO A 184 0.74 11.88 1.59
N ILE A 185 1.96 11.37 1.71
CA ILE A 185 2.95 11.44 0.63
C ILE A 185 2.63 10.30 -0.33
N GLU A 186 2.19 10.65 -1.53
CA GLU A 186 1.88 9.67 -2.57
C GLU A 186 3.03 9.56 -3.58
N ILE A 187 3.61 8.36 -3.69
CA ILE A 187 4.67 8.07 -4.66
C ILE A 187 4.04 7.35 -5.84
N GLY A 188 3.83 8.12 -6.91
CA GLY A 188 3.26 7.67 -8.17
C GLY A 188 4.30 7.16 -9.18
N ASP A 189 3.86 7.07 -10.43
CA ASP A 189 4.70 6.75 -11.58
C ASP A 189 5.71 7.86 -11.88
N LEU A 190 6.84 7.48 -12.47
CA LEU A 190 7.77 8.44 -13.06
C LEU A 190 7.09 9.21 -14.21
N SER A 191 7.45 10.47 -14.38
CA SER A 191 7.04 11.25 -15.55
C SER A 191 7.56 10.62 -16.85
N ARG A 192 7.02 11.04 -17.99
CA ARG A 192 7.52 10.61 -19.31
C ARG A 192 9.01 10.90 -19.47
N GLU A 193 9.46 12.09 -19.05
CA GLU A 193 10.86 12.50 -19.14
C GLU A 193 11.77 11.61 -18.28
N GLU A 194 11.42 11.42 -17.01
CA GLU A 194 12.19 10.56 -16.10
C GLU A 194 12.24 9.11 -16.58
N SER A 195 11.12 8.61 -17.09
CA SER A 195 11.00 7.24 -17.61
C SER A 195 11.85 7.03 -18.85
N LEU A 196 11.81 7.96 -19.80
CA LEU A 196 12.63 7.90 -21.01
C LEU A 196 14.11 8.08 -20.67
N ASN A 197 14.45 9.01 -19.78
CA ASN A 197 15.82 9.16 -19.29
C ASN A 197 16.33 7.87 -18.64
N TYR A 198 15.50 7.20 -17.82
CA TYR A 198 15.81 5.89 -17.26
C TYR A 198 16.07 4.84 -18.35
N LEU A 199 15.16 4.68 -19.32
CA LEU A 199 15.31 3.68 -20.38
C LEU A 199 16.52 3.98 -21.29
N ILE A 200 16.74 5.23 -21.67
CA ILE A 200 17.77 5.64 -22.64
C ILE A 200 19.14 5.67 -21.97
N ASN A 201 19.27 6.41 -20.87
CA ASN A 201 20.57 6.71 -20.28
C ASN A 201 20.96 5.70 -19.20
N LYS A 202 20.02 5.31 -18.32
CA LYS A 202 20.32 4.32 -17.26
C LYS A 202 20.35 2.89 -17.79
N ARG A 203 19.43 2.54 -18.69
CA ARG A 203 19.29 1.17 -19.24
C ARG A 203 20.00 0.97 -20.58
N GLY A 204 20.45 2.05 -21.24
CA GLY A 204 21.16 1.96 -22.51
C GLY A 204 20.29 1.56 -23.69
N ILE A 205 18.97 1.74 -23.62
CA ILE A 205 18.03 1.41 -24.71
C ILE A 205 18.03 2.57 -25.70
N LYS A 206 19.10 2.65 -26.48
CA LYS A 206 19.26 3.56 -27.60
C LYS A 206 20.08 2.91 -28.69
N THR A 207 19.79 3.26 -29.93
CA THR A 207 20.61 2.85 -31.08
C THR A 207 21.13 4.08 -31.79
N VAL A 208 22.10 3.91 -32.69
CA VAL A 208 22.56 4.98 -33.57
C VAL A 208 22.12 4.63 -34.97
N LYS A 209 21.28 5.47 -35.57
CA LYS A 209 20.85 5.38 -36.97
C LYS A 209 21.25 6.66 -37.67
N GLU A 210 21.99 6.54 -38.77
CA GLU A 210 22.40 7.70 -39.60
C GLU A 210 23.10 8.81 -38.79
N GLY A 211 23.92 8.43 -37.81
CA GLY A 211 24.63 9.36 -36.94
C GLY A 211 23.77 10.05 -35.87
N LYS A 212 22.48 9.71 -35.76
CA LYS A 212 21.56 10.22 -34.72
C LYS A 212 21.19 9.14 -33.71
N VAL A 213 21.00 9.55 -32.46
CA VAL A 213 20.50 8.67 -31.41
C VAL A 213 19.04 8.36 -31.69
N ASP A 214 18.71 7.09 -31.90
CA ASP A 214 17.35 6.59 -32.06
C ASP A 214 16.85 6.01 -30.73
N THR A 215 15.77 6.60 -30.24
CA THR A 215 15.10 6.28 -28.97
C THR A 215 13.73 5.63 -29.18
N THR A 216 13.35 5.31 -30.42
CA THR A 216 12.02 4.79 -30.79
C THR A 216 11.63 3.57 -29.96
N GLU A 217 12.57 2.66 -29.73
CA GLU A 217 12.32 1.44 -28.94
C GLU A 217 12.08 1.76 -27.45
N ALA A 218 12.78 2.75 -26.88
CA ALA A 218 12.50 3.22 -25.53
C ALA A 218 11.11 3.87 -25.42
N GLU A 219 10.68 4.62 -26.44
CA GLU A 219 9.34 5.20 -26.49
C GLU A 219 8.25 4.12 -26.56
N LYS A 220 8.41 3.09 -27.42
CA LYS A 220 7.48 1.95 -27.47
C LYS A 220 7.35 1.23 -26.14
N LEU A 221 8.47 1.04 -25.44
CA LEU A 221 8.51 0.42 -24.12
C LEU A 221 7.80 1.28 -23.07
N PHE A 222 8.04 2.59 -23.06
CA PHE A 222 7.31 3.52 -22.21
C PHE A 222 5.81 3.52 -22.51
N ASP A 223 5.40 3.58 -23.77
CA ASP A 223 3.99 3.59 -24.16
C ASP A 223 3.26 2.29 -23.78
N LEU A 224 3.99 1.21 -23.52
CA LEU A 224 3.44 -0.09 -23.11
C LEU A 224 3.14 -0.16 -21.60
N VAL A 225 4.00 0.41 -20.76
CA VAL A 225 3.90 0.26 -19.29
C VAL A 225 3.78 1.56 -18.49
N GLY A 226 4.00 2.70 -19.12
CA GLY A 226 4.03 4.00 -18.45
C GLY A 226 5.25 4.18 -17.57
N GLY A 227 5.09 4.92 -16.47
CA GLY A 227 6.18 5.34 -15.59
C GLY A 227 6.47 4.43 -14.40
N ARG A 228 5.79 3.28 -14.31
CA ARG A 228 5.96 2.35 -13.19
C ARG A 228 7.38 1.76 -13.20
N ILE A 229 8.23 2.17 -12.26
CA ILE A 229 9.66 1.84 -12.28
C ILE A 229 9.95 0.34 -12.26
N VAL A 230 9.17 -0.48 -11.54
CA VAL A 230 9.32 -1.94 -11.56
C VAL A 230 8.98 -2.53 -12.93
N ASP A 231 7.96 -2.00 -13.61
CA ASP A 231 7.58 -2.47 -14.95
C ASP A 231 8.60 -2.00 -15.99
N LEU A 232 9.02 -0.73 -15.94
CA LEU A 232 10.11 -0.20 -16.76
C LEU A 232 11.38 -1.05 -16.64
N LYS A 233 11.79 -1.39 -15.41
CA LYS A 233 12.92 -2.29 -15.16
C LYS A 233 12.69 -3.66 -15.81
N SER A 234 11.52 -4.26 -15.59
CA SER A 234 11.16 -5.60 -16.07
C SER A 234 11.15 -5.69 -17.59
N ILE A 235 10.58 -4.71 -18.29
CA ILE A 235 10.56 -4.70 -19.75
C ILE A 235 11.94 -4.39 -20.33
N ALA A 236 12.71 -3.49 -19.71
CA ALA A 236 14.09 -3.22 -20.11
C ALA A 236 14.96 -4.48 -19.97
N ASP A 237 14.83 -5.21 -18.85
CA ASP A 237 15.54 -6.48 -18.62
C ASP A 237 15.21 -7.51 -19.73
N LYS A 238 13.94 -7.61 -20.15
CA LYS A 238 13.49 -8.53 -21.23
C LYS A 238 13.96 -8.10 -22.61
N TYR A 239 13.86 -6.81 -22.91
CA TYR A 239 14.28 -6.23 -24.19
C TYR A 239 15.78 -6.43 -24.41
N LEU A 240 16.61 -6.16 -23.39
CA LEU A 240 18.06 -6.37 -23.46
C LEU A 240 18.44 -7.85 -23.64
N LYS A 241 17.57 -8.78 -23.22
CA LYS A 241 17.67 -10.23 -23.51
C LYS A 241 17.19 -10.61 -24.91
N ARG A 242 16.96 -9.64 -25.80
CA ARG A 242 16.51 -9.82 -27.18
C ARG A 242 15.15 -10.51 -27.32
N ILE A 243 14.29 -10.39 -26.30
CA ILE A 243 12.90 -10.83 -26.42
C ILE A 243 12.15 -9.80 -27.28
N PRO A 244 11.45 -10.21 -28.36
CA PRO A 244 10.68 -9.29 -29.19
C PRO A 244 9.63 -8.49 -28.39
N ILE A 245 9.43 -7.23 -28.74
CA ILE A 245 8.50 -6.33 -28.01
C ILE A 245 7.07 -6.88 -28.05
N GLU A 246 6.67 -7.51 -29.14
CA GLU A 246 5.34 -8.10 -29.33
C GLU A 246 5.10 -9.22 -28.31
N VAL A 247 6.13 -10.04 -28.04
CA VAL A 247 6.09 -11.10 -27.03
C VAL A 247 6.07 -10.51 -25.61
N ILE A 248 6.76 -9.40 -25.38
CA ILE A 248 6.73 -8.68 -24.10
C ILE A 248 5.33 -8.10 -23.86
N GLU A 249 4.76 -7.44 -24.87
CA GLU A 249 3.41 -6.85 -24.83
C GLU A 249 2.37 -7.92 -24.53
N TYR A 250 2.37 -9.03 -25.27
CA TYR A 250 1.45 -10.15 -25.03
C TYR A 250 1.49 -10.60 -23.56
N LYS A 251 2.68 -10.85 -23.01
CA LYS A 251 2.85 -11.27 -21.61
C LYS A 251 2.34 -10.25 -20.58
N ILE A 252 2.41 -8.96 -20.90
CA ILE A 252 1.92 -7.90 -20.01
C ILE A 252 0.39 -7.86 -20.07
N LEU A 253 -0.17 -7.87 -21.28
CA LEU A 253 -1.62 -7.83 -21.48
C LEU A 253 -2.31 -9.06 -20.91
N THR A 254 -1.71 -10.26 -20.95
CA THR A 254 -2.23 -11.44 -20.27
C THR A 254 -2.34 -11.24 -18.75
N LYS A 255 -1.31 -10.65 -18.11
CA LYS A 255 -1.38 -10.34 -16.68
C LYS A 255 -2.44 -9.30 -16.35
N VAL A 256 -2.67 -8.35 -17.25
CA VAL A 256 -3.76 -7.37 -17.09
C VAL A 256 -5.10 -8.07 -17.22
N GLU A 257 -5.28 -8.95 -18.19
CA GLU A 257 -6.49 -9.75 -18.34
C GLU A 257 -6.81 -10.56 -17.07
N ASP A 258 -5.80 -11.18 -16.44
CA ASP A 258 -5.97 -11.90 -15.17
C ASP A 258 -6.52 -10.99 -14.05
N LYS A 259 -6.10 -9.71 -14.01
CA LYS A 259 -6.67 -8.72 -13.09
C LYS A 259 -8.13 -8.42 -13.42
N PHE A 260 -8.49 -8.25 -14.70
CA PHE A 260 -9.88 -8.07 -15.12
C PHE A 260 -10.76 -9.28 -14.80
N ARG A 261 -10.22 -10.49 -14.94
CA ARG A 261 -10.88 -11.74 -14.57
C ARG A 261 -11.13 -11.80 -13.06
N THR A 262 -10.11 -11.49 -12.27
CA THR A 262 -10.20 -11.42 -10.79
C THR A 262 -11.22 -10.38 -10.35
N ALA A 263 -11.22 -9.21 -10.98
CA ALA A 263 -12.18 -8.13 -10.75
C ALA A 263 -13.61 -8.43 -11.26
N LYS A 264 -13.81 -9.54 -11.98
CA LYS A 264 -15.07 -9.92 -12.63
C LYS A 264 -15.59 -8.83 -13.58
N LEU A 265 -14.69 -8.21 -14.34
CA LEU A 265 -14.97 -7.11 -15.27
C LEU A 265 -15.05 -7.54 -16.75
N LEU A 266 -14.68 -8.78 -17.08
CA LEU A 266 -14.83 -9.33 -18.43
C LEU A 266 -16.30 -9.56 -18.79
N GLU A 267 -16.60 -9.71 -20.08
CA GLU A 267 -17.96 -9.98 -20.56
C GLU A 267 -18.60 -11.16 -19.82
N THR A 268 -19.90 -11.09 -19.57
CA THR A 268 -20.70 -12.07 -18.78
C THR A 268 -20.41 -12.13 -17.28
N HIS A 269 -19.36 -11.46 -16.78
CA HIS A 269 -19.06 -11.45 -15.36
C HIS A 269 -19.89 -10.41 -14.57
N LYS A 270 -20.04 -10.66 -13.27
CA LYS A 270 -20.89 -9.89 -12.34
C LYS A 270 -20.71 -8.36 -12.40
N HIS A 271 -19.48 -7.88 -12.54
CA HIS A 271 -19.17 -6.45 -12.46
C HIS A 271 -18.93 -5.81 -13.84
N HIS A 272 -19.21 -6.53 -14.94
CA HIS A 272 -18.95 -6.06 -16.30
C HIS A 272 -19.64 -4.74 -16.62
N GLU A 273 -20.96 -4.65 -16.47
CA GLU A 273 -21.73 -3.45 -16.82
C GLU A 273 -21.34 -2.22 -15.99
N VAL A 274 -21.09 -2.44 -14.70
CA VAL A 274 -20.62 -1.36 -13.81
C VAL A 274 -19.22 -0.92 -14.21
N GLY A 275 -18.33 -1.87 -14.47
CA GLY A 275 -16.97 -1.63 -14.94
C GLY A 275 -16.92 -0.85 -16.25
N LYS A 276 -17.76 -1.21 -17.23
CA LYS A 276 -17.87 -0.49 -18.51
C LYS A 276 -18.18 0.97 -18.30
N ARG A 277 -19.17 1.30 -17.47
CA ARG A 277 -19.53 2.70 -17.19
C ARG A 277 -18.37 3.46 -16.54
N ILE A 278 -17.67 2.85 -15.59
CA ILE A 278 -16.50 3.46 -14.94
C ILE A 278 -15.36 3.67 -15.95
N ILE A 279 -15.06 2.65 -16.75
CA ILE A 279 -14.02 2.68 -17.80
C ILE A 279 -14.32 3.81 -18.79
N SER A 280 -15.55 3.92 -19.28
CA SER A 280 -15.95 4.97 -20.23
C SER A 280 -15.75 6.37 -19.65
N VAL A 281 -16.08 6.58 -18.38
CA VAL A 281 -15.84 7.87 -17.71
C VAL A 281 -14.34 8.15 -17.60
N LEU A 282 -13.55 7.19 -17.10
CA LEU A 282 -12.10 7.36 -16.92
C LEU A 282 -11.33 7.53 -18.23
N LEU A 283 -11.79 6.94 -19.34
CA LEU A 283 -11.17 7.15 -20.66
C LEU A 283 -11.23 8.64 -21.08
N VAL A 284 -12.32 9.33 -20.72
CA VAL A 284 -12.56 10.74 -21.01
C VAL A 284 -11.92 11.65 -19.96
N SER A 285 -12.25 11.46 -18.68
CA SER A 285 -11.86 12.38 -17.60
C SER A 285 -10.47 12.12 -17.03
N LYS A 286 -9.86 10.95 -17.31
CA LYS A 286 -8.61 10.43 -16.72
C LYS A 286 -8.67 10.11 -15.23
N GLU A 287 -9.46 10.87 -14.48
CA GLU A 287 -9.69 10.67 -13.05
C GLU A 287 -11.17 10.82 -12.68
N LEU A 288 -11.55 10.22 -11.57
CA LEU A 288 -12.90 10.26 -11.01
C LEU A 288 -12.82 10.51 -9.51
N SER A 289 -13.65 11.37 -8.92
CA SER A 289 -13.65 11.49 -7.46
C SER A 289 -14.08 10.19 -6.80
N ARG A 290 -13.56 9.88 -5.60
CA ARG A 290 -13.93 8.67 -4.85
C ARG A 290 -15.44 8.53 -4.67
N ILE A 291 -16.13 9.63 -4.35
CA ILE A 291 -17.59 9.65 -4.18
C ILE A 291 -18.30 9.30 -5.49
N ALA A 292 -17.83 9.84 -6.62
CA ALA A 292 -18.43 9.51 -7.92
C ALA A 292 -18.16 8.05 -8.32
N PHE A 293 -16.98 7.51 -7.99
CA PHE A 293 -16.67 6.09 -8.17
C PHE A 293 -17.58 5.19 -7.32
N GLU A 294 -17.75 5.49 -6.04
CA GLU A 294 -18.59 4.69 -5.13
C GLU A 294 -20.06 4.68 -5.53
N LYS A 295 -20.58 5.77 -6.14
CA LYS A 295 -21.96 5.87 -6.65
C LYS A 295 -22.30 4.89 -7.78
N PHE A 296 -21.30 4.25 -8.40
CA PHE A 296 -21.55 3.20 -9.38
C PHE A 296 -22.02 1.87 -8.75
N PHE A 297 -21.95 1.74 -7.42
CA PHE A 297 -22.23 0.52 -6.69
C PHE A 297 -23.37 0.70 -5.70
N ASP A 298 -24.22 -0.33 -5.57
CA ASP A 298 -25.29 -0.33 -4.56
C ASP A 298 -24.76 -0.50 -3.13
N LYS A 299 -23.57 -1.09 -2.99
CA LYS A 299 -22.95 -1.44 -1.72
C LYS A 299 -21.48 -1.02 -1.71
N PRO A 300 -21.00 -0.36 -0.64
CA PRO A 300 -19.62 0.14 -0.57
C PRO A 300 -18.58 -0.98 -0.63
N GLU A 301 -18.92 -2.20 -0.19
CA GLU A 301 -18.01 -3.35 -0.23
C GLU A 301 -17.62 -3.75 -1.66
N GLN A 302 -18.50 -3.51 -2.65
CA GLN A 302 -18.21 -3.82 -4.05
C GLN A 302 -17.15 -2.88 -4.63
N ALA A 303 -17.21 -1.59 -4.27
CA ALA A 303 -16.20 -0.62 -4.65
C ALA A 303 -14.83 -1.02 -4.08
N ILE A 304 -14.81 -1.50 -2.84
CA ILE A 304 -13.60 -1.98 -2.16
C ILE A 304 -13.06 -3.25 -2.84
N GLU A 305 -13.91 -4.24 -3.16
CA GLU A 305 -13.52 -5.47 -3.88
C GLU A 305 -12.85 -5.14 -5.22
N ILE A 306 -13.42 -4.21 -5.98
CA ILE A 306 -12.92 -3.85 -7.31
C ILE A 306 -11.61 -3.06 -7.23
N LEU A 307 -11.49 -2.11 -6.30
CA LEU A 307 -10.23 -1.41 -6.05
C LEU A 307 -9.12 -2.39 -5.61
N GLY A 308 -9.46 -3.41 -4.81
CA GLY A 308 -8.52 -4.46 -4.41
C GLY A 308 -8.04 -5.36 -5.55
N SER A 309 -8.71 -5.34 -6.70
CA SER A 309 -8.36 -6.16 -7.87
C SER A 309 -7.29 -5.51 -8.76
N ASN A 310 -6.83 -4.29 -8.42
CA ASN A 310 -5.73 -3.58 -9.10
C ASN A 310 -5.97 -3.34 -10.61
N VAL A 311 -7.22 -3.14 -11.00
CA VAL A 311 -7.60 -2.57 -12.31
C VAL A 311 -7.72 -1.05 -12.22
N PHE A 312 -8.23 -0.56 -11.08
CA PHE A 312 -8.30 0.86 -10.75
C PHE A 312 -7.38 1.15 -9.55
N ALA A 313 -6.92 2.39 -9.47
CA ALA A 313 -6.09 2.93 -8.40
C ALA A 313 -6.86 3.99 -7.61
N TYR A 314 -6.67 4.06 -6.29
CA TYR A 314 -7.28 5.09 -5.42
C TYR A 314 -6.22 5.99 -4.79
N HIS A 315 -6.14 7.23 -5.26
CA HIS A 315 -5.18 8.24 -4.83
C HIS A 315 -5.69 8.98 -3.59
N PRO A 316 -5.22 8.67 -2.37
CA PRO A 316 -5.75 9.28 -1.16
C PRO A 316 -5.43 10.77 -1.04
N GLU A 317 -4.33 11.25 -1.62
CA GLU A 317 -3.94 12.67 -1.59
C GLU A 317 -4.99 13.53 -2.31
N LYS A 318 -5.41 13.10 -3.51
CA LYS A 318 -6.40 13.80 -4.33
C LYS A 318 -7.84 13.35 -4.08
N ASN A 319 -8.01 12.26 -3.35
CA ASN A 319 -9.26 11.55 -3.17
C ASN A 319 -9.95 11.18 -4.51
N THR A 320 -9.14 10.73 -5.47
CA THR A 320 -9.58 10.34 -6.83
C THR A 320 -9.26 8.88 -7.13
N VAL A 321 -9.88 8.36 -8.18
CA VAL A 321 -9.71 7.03 -8.74
C VAL A 321 -9.29 7.16 -10.19
N THR A 322 -8.30 6.37 -10.61
CA THR A 322 -7.81 6.30 -12.00
C THR A 322 -7.67 4.85 -12.45
N PHE A 323 -7.18 4.62 -13.68
CA PHE A 323 -6.68 3.31 -14.06
C PHE A 323 -5.38 3.00 -13.31
N GLN A 324 -5.23 1.75 -12.88
CA GLN A 324 -4.07 1.32 -12.10
C GLN A 324 -2.75 1.46 -12.86
N SER A 325 -2.75 1.34 -14.18
CA SER A 325 -1.51 1.50 -14.95
C SER A 325 -1.80 1.78 -16.41
N ARG A 326 -0.78 2.28 -17.10
CA ARG A 326 -0.84 2.46 -18.55
C ARG A 326 -1.11 1.15 -19.30
N SER A 327 -0.63 0.02 -18.78
CA SER A 327 -0.93 -1.30 -19.37
C SER A 327 -2.42 -1.68 -19.25
N VAL A 328 -3.12 -1.23 -18.20
CA VAL A 328 -4.59 -1.38 -18.08
C VAL A 328 -5.30 -0.58 -19.17
N GLU A 329 -4.94 0.69 -19.35
CA GLU A 329 -5.51 1.52 -20.41
C GLU A 329 -5.29 0.91 -21.79
N ARG A 330 -4.08 0.42 -22.07
CA ARG A 330 -3.72 -0.18 -23.35
C ARG A 330 -4.50 -1.48 -23.60
N TYR A 331 -4.71 -2.29 -22.56
CA TYR A 331 -5.56 -3.48 -22.65
C TYR A 331 -7.00 -3.13 -23.02
N ILE A 332 -7.58 -2.11 -22.38
CA ILE A 332 -8.94 -1.62 -22.69
C ILE A 332 -9.03 -1.15 -24.14
N GLN A 333 -8.06 -0.34 -24.60
CA GLN A 333 -8.03 0.17 -25.97
C GLN A 333 -7.94 -0.94 -27.02
N LYS A 334 -7.11 -1.96 -26.79
CA LYS A 334 -7.02 -3.12 -27.70
C LYS A 334 -8.27 -3.98 -27.70
N ASN A 335 -9.04 -3.96 -26.62
CA ASN A 335 -10.28 -4.72 -26.45
C ASN A 335 -11.50 -3.79 -26.40
N ALA A 336 -11.48 -2.71 -27.19
CA ALA A 336 -12.52 -1.68 -27.17
C ALA A 336 -13.92 -2.26 -27.34
N SER A 337 -14.11 -3.28 -28.19
CA SER A 337 -15.41 -3.93 -28.39
C SER A 337 -16.02 -4.57 -27.13
N ILE A 338 -15.18 -4.91 -26.14
CA ILE A 338 -15.63 -5.46 -24.86
C ILE A 338 -16.10 -4.33 -23.92
N PHE A 339 -15.40 -3.19 -23.92
CA PHE A 339 -15.52 -2.17 -22.88
C PHE A 339 -16.17 -0.86 -23.33
N ILE A 340 -16.11 -0.53 -24.61
CA ILE A 340 -16.51 0.74 -25.22
C ILE A 340 -17.63 0.43 -26.20
N ASN A 341 -18.87 0.73 -25.80
CA ASN A 341 -20.04 0.75 -26.67
C ASN A 341 -20.60 2.17 -26.74
#